data_AF-C5MGL6-F1
#
_entry.id   AF-C5MGL6-F1
#
_cell.length_a   1.000
_cell.length_b   1.000
_cell.length_c   1.000
_cell.angle_alpha   90.00
_cell.angle_beta   90.00
_cell.angle_gamma   90.00
#
_symmetry.space_group_name_H-M   'P 1'
#
loop_
_entity.id
_entity.type
_entity.pdbx_description
1 polymer ?
#
loop_
_entity_poly.entity_id
_entity_poly.type
_entity_poly.pdbx_seq_one_letter_code
_entity_poly.pdbx_strand_id
1 'polypeptide(L)'
;MTSINKIITKYPIYDTVQIISNSELSHIKTTTSQLKINDLYNLLITSQPKPEYLIAIPLDSNSKFGDVLIFNNGIITLVLTQDSFTRIPNLKSKYGSNKIKQSKDEKNRIKLKLNQFESIPELKFIIDKLFNNVDIKIYYNELINENIGIFSNEKNFTKLPNNLNHLDLDNDEFYELITLCCNFENIIHDNDAFTCLNIDGELEIKTRYTLKHISSQKLKDLDWNILSLHNDNHHILLYKSNPNDITVFEVDRK
;
A
#
# COMPACT_ATOMS: atom_id res chain seq x y z
N MET A 1 12.51 -8.16 14.80
CA MET A 1 11.29 -8.29 13.94
C MET A 1 10.23 -7.22 14.24
N THR A 2 9.94 -6.87 15.49
CA THR A 2 8.90 -5.86 15.84
C THR A 2 9.18 -4.44 15.34
N SER A 3 10.44 -4.09 15.04
CA SER A 3 10.82 -2.81 14.41
C SER A 3 10.59 -2.81 12.90
N ILE A 4 11.00 -3.85 12.18
CA ILE A 4 10.85 -3.92 10.72
C ILE A 4 9.39 -3.99 10.29
N ASN A 5 8.56 -4.74 11.04
CA ASN A 5 7.13 -4.81 10.77
C ASN A 5 6.44 -3.44 10.93
N LYS A 6 6.95 -2.54 11.78
CA LYS A 6 6.44 -1.16 11.88
C LYS A 6 6.77 -0.34 10.62
N ILE A 7 7.95 -0.54 10.04
CA ILE A 7 8.38 0.13 8.80
C ILE A 7 7.54 -0.39 7.63
N ILE A 8 7.42 -1.71 7.48
CA ILE A 8 6.59 -2.35 6.45
C ILE A 8 5.14 -1.88 6.55
N THR A 9 4.61 -1.70 7.77
CA THR A 9 3.21 -1.24 7.94
C THR A 9 3.06 0.25 8.18
N LYS A 10 4.06 1.07 7.81
CA LYS A 10 3.96 2.53 7.88
C LYS A 10 2.79 3.03 7.03
N TYR A 11 2.57 2.40 5.88
CA TYR A 11 1.42 2.65 5.01
C TYR A 11 0.47 1.45 5.00
N PRO A 12 -0.86 1.66 4.87
CA PRO A 12 -1.82 0.57 4.87
C PRO A 12 -1.67 -0.31 3.61
N ILE A 13 -1.32 0.30 2.48
CA ILE A 13 -1.21 -0.34 1.18
C ILE A 13 0.00 0.21 0.43
N TYR A 14 0.56 -0.63 -0.43
CA TYR A 14 1.53 -0.27 -1.46
C TYR A 14 0.95 -0.56 -2.85
N ASP A 15 1.11 0.37 -3.77
CA ASP A 15 0.67 0.24 -5.16
C ASP A 15 1.51 -0.77 -5.93
N THR A 16 2.81 -0.87 -5.62
CA THR A 16 3.70 -1.88 -6.19
C THR A 16 4.70 -2.32 -5.14
N VAL A 17 4.88 -3.62 -5.03
CA VAL A 17 5.83 -4.27 -4.13
C VAL A 17 6.63 -5.26 -4.95
N GLN A 18 7.95 -5.12 -4.91
CA GLN A 18 8.85 -6.09 -5.52
C GLN A 18 9.56 -6.83 -4.40
N ILE A 19 9.54 -8.16 -4.48
CA ILE A 19 10.11 -9.04 -3.49
C ILE A 19 11.10 -9.95 -4.18
N ILE A 20 12.35 -9.91 -3.73
CA ILE A 20 13.34 -10.93 -4.07
C ILE A 20 13.41 -11.85 -2.86
N SER A 21 13.11 -13.13 -3.07
CA SER A 21 13.03 -14.12 -2.01
C SER A 21 13.57 -15.46 -2.47
N ASN A 22 14.15 -16.20 -1.53
CA ASN A 22 14.50 -17.61 -1.72
C ASN A 22 13.28 -18.52 -1.59
N SER A 23 12.18 -18.03 -1.00
CA SER A 23 10.95 -18.79 -0.74
C SER A 23 9.90 -18.58 -1.83
N GLU A 24 9.01 -19.57 -1.99
CA GLU A 24 7.86 -19.42 -2.88
C GLU A 24 6.74 -18.58 -2.25
N LEU A 25 6.30 -17.53 -2.95
CA LEU A 25 5.29 -16.59 -2.48
C LEU A 25 3.93 -16.74 -3.19
N SER A 26 3.64 -17.96 -3.68
CA SER A 26 2.40 -18.28 -4.42
C SER A 26 1.11 -18.11 -3.61
N HIS A 27 1.23 -18.07 -2.28
CA HIS A 27 0.13 -17.81 -1.34
C HIS A 27 -0.26 -16.33 -1.28
N ILE A 28 0.58 -15.43 -1.78
CA ILE A 28 0.29 -13.99 -1.81
C ILE A 28 -0.53 -13.68 -3.04
N LYS A 29 -1.81 -13.46 -2.81
CA LYS A 29 -2.81 -13.22 -3.84
C LYS A 29 -3.65 -12.01 -3.44
N THR A 30 -3.69 -11.00 -4.30
CA THR A 30 -4.52 -9.81 -4.11
C THR A 30 -5.24 -9.45 -5.40
N THR A 31 -6.29 -8.66 -5.26
CA THR A 31 -7.06 -8.13 -6.39
C THR A 31 -7.38 -6.67 -6.11
N THR A 32 -7.29 -5.84 -7.14
CA THR A 32 -7.67 -4.43 -7.04
C THR A 32 -8.64 -4.07 -8.14
N SER A 33 -9.64 -3.28 -7.76
CA SER A 33 -10.74 -2.86 -8.61
C SER A 33 -10.87 -1.36 -8.54
N GLN A 34 -11.06 -0.73 -9.69
CA GLN A 34 -11.46 0.67 -9.77
C GLN A 34 -12.78 0.76 -10.52
N LEU A 35 -13.77 1.43 -9.93
CA LEU A 35 -15.08 1.60 -10.54
C LEU A 35 -15.78 2.84 -10.00
N LYS A 36 -16.84 3.24 -10.71
CA LYS A 36 -17.75 4.31 -10.26
C LYS A 36 -19.01 3.67 -9.71
N ILE A 37 -19.42 4.09 -8.52
CA ILE A 37 -20.64 3.57 -7.89
C ILE A 37 -21.48 4.69 -7.30
N ASN A 38 -22.77 4.39 -7.15
CA ASN A 38 -23.75 5.22 -6.48
C ASN A 38 -24.31 4.59 -5.19
N ASP A 39 -23.85 3.39 -4.82
CA ASP A 39 -24.35 2.63 -3.67
C ASP A 39 -23.19 2.15 -2.77
N LEU A 40 -22.41 3.11 -2.29
CA LEU A 40 -21.22 2.85 -1.46
C LEU A 40 -21.59 2.21 -0.11
N TYR A 41 -22.73 2.57 0.47
CA TYR A 41 -23.14 2.02 1.76
C TYR A 41 -23.40 0.52 1.67
N ASN A 42 -24.16 0.06 0.67
CA ASN A 42 -24.40 -1.36 0.50
C ASN A 42 -23.10 -2.11 0.21
N LEU A 43 -22.20 -1.56 -0.63
CA LEU A 43 -20.89 -2.16 -0.84
C LEU A 43 -20.13 -2.37 0.48
N LEU A 44 -20.12 -1.39 1.39
CA LEU A 44 -19.42 -1.53 2.68
C LEU A 44 -20.06 -2.57 3.61
N ILE A 45 -21.38 -2.75 3.57
CA ILE A 45 -22.12 -3.64 4.47
C ILE A 45 -22.25 -5.07 3.93
N THR A 46 -22.49 -5.24 2.64
CA THR A 46 -22.85 -6.53 2.04
C THR A 46 -21.74 -7.18 1.23
N SER A 47 -20.65 -6.46 0.89
CA SER A 47 -19.56 -7.04 0.11
C SER A 47 -18.99 -8.31 0.76
N GLN A 48 -18.90 -9.34 -0.07
CA GLN A 48 -18.21 -10.59 0.20
C GLN A 48 -17.36 -10.95 -1.03
N PRO A 49 -16.04 -11.14 -0.89
CA PRO A 49 -15.27 -10.89 0.33
C PRO A 49 -15.28 -9.42 0.75
N LYS A 50 -14.99 -9.16 2.04
CA LYS A 50 -14.81 -7.81 2.54
C LYS A 50 -13.56 -7.18 1.94
N PRO A 51 -13.62 -5.91 1.48
CA PRO A 51 -12.42 -5.20 1.10
C PRO A 51 -11.50 -5.06 2.31
N GLU A 52 -10.20 -5.17 2.12
CA GLU A 52 -9.22 -4.84 3.15
C GLU A 52 -9.15 -3.31 3.30
N TYR A 53 -9.10 -2.65 2.15
CA TYR A 53 -9.00 -1.21 2.06
C TYR A 53 -9.85 -0.71 0.89
N LEU A 54 -10.48 0.44 1.09
CA LEU A 54 -11.24 1.11 0.05
C LEU A 54 -11.05 2.61 0.23
N ILE A 55 -10.78 3.31 -0.88
CA ILE A 55 -10.85 4.76 -0.94
C ILE A 55 -12.01 5.11 -1.87
N ALA A 56 -12.91 5.97 -1.41
CA ALA A 56 -13.98 6.56 -2.19
C ALA A 56 -13.84 8.08 -2.22
N ILE A 57 -13.84 8.64 -3.42
CA ILE A 57 -13.72 10.08 -3.66
C ILE A 57 -14.96 10.51 -4.46
N PRO A 58 -15.75 11.49 -4.00
CA PRO A 58 -16.88 11.99 -4.79
C PRO A 58 -16.41 12.53 -6.13
N LEU A 59 -17.17 12.29 -7.20
CA LEU A 59 -16.76 12.63 -8.58
C LEU A 59 -16.55 14.14 -8.80
N ASP A 60 -17.21 14.97 -8.02
CA ASP A 60 -17.10 16.43 -7.99
C ASP A 60 -16.00 16.94 -7.03
N SER A 61 -15.23 16.03 -6.43
CA SER A 61 -14.22 16.32 -5.43
C SER A 61 -12.81 15.99 -5.93
N ASN A 62 -11.83 16.74 -5.44
CA ASN A 62 -10.41 16.42 -5.64
C ASN A 62 -9.90 15.69 -4.38
N SER A 63 -9.33 14.50 -4.51
CA SER A 63 -8.81 13.71 -3.37
C SER A 63 -7.83 14.48 -2.46
N LYS A 64 -7.06 15.42 -3.04
CA LYS A 64 -6.11 16.24 -2.30
C LYS A 64 -6.78 17.29 -1.41
N PHE A 65 -7.95 17.80 -1.76
CA PHE A 65 -8.54 18.98 -1.08
C PHE A 65 -10.00 18.80 -0.64
N GLY A 66 -10.68 17.84 -1.22
CA GLY A 66 -12.09 17.56 -1.03
C GLY A 66 -12.36 16.43 -0.05
N ASP A 67 -13.56 15.89 -0.12
CA ASP A 67 -14.05 14.85 0.77
C ASP A 67 -13.54 13.47 0.34
N VAL A 68 -13.19 12.62 1.31
CA VAL A 68 -12.71 11.25 1.05
C VAL A 68 -13.27 10.33 2.12
N LEU A 69 -13.77 9.17 1.71
CA LEU A 69 -14.08 8.06 2.61
C LEU A 69 -13.02 6.99 2.45
N ILE A 70 -12.45 6.56 3.56
CA ILE A 70 -11.46 5.48 3.62
C ILE A 70 -12.02 4.37 4.50
N PHE A 71 -12.13 3.16 3.97
CA PHE A 71 -12.30 1.95 4.76
C PHE A 71 -10.93 1.28 4.93
N ASN A 72 -10.58 0.87 6.14
CA ASN A 72 -9.37 0.13 6.44
C ASN A 72 -9.64 -0.83 7.59
N ASN A 73 -9.68 -2.13 7.31
CA ASN A 73 -9.79 -3.22 8.29
C ASN A 73 -10.91 -3.00 9.32
N GLY A 74 -12.12 -2.78 8.82
CA GLY A 74 -13.32 -2.60 9.65
C GLY A 74 -13.47 -1.20 10.24
N ILE A 75 -12.59 -0.26 9.90
CA ILE A 75 -12.67 1.13 10.36
C ILE A 75 -12.96 2.04 9.17
N ILE A 76 -14.02 2.84 9.29
CA ILE A 76 -14.30 3.93 8.34
C ILE A 76 -13.65 5.20 8.85
N THR A 77 -13.00 5.92 7.94
CA THR A 77 -12.46 7.26 8.16
C THR A 77 -13.08 8.20 7.13
N LEU A 78 -13.82 9.19 7.61
CA LEU A 78 -14.32 10.29 6.79
C LEU A 78 -13.35 11.45 6.91
N VAL A 79 -12.81 11.91 5.79
CA VAL A 79 -12.01 13.15 5.71
C VAL A 79 -12.89 14.16 4.99
N LEU A 80 -13.37 15.16 5.71
CA LEU A 80 -14.39 16.08 5.23
C LEU A 80 -13.87 17.51 5.22
N THR A 81 -14.21 18.26 4.18
CA THR A 81 -14.15 19.71 4.19
C THR A 81 -15.02 20.28 5.32
N GLN A 82 -14.72 21.51 5.74
CA GLN A 82 -15.49 22.17 6.80
C GLN A 82 -16.98 22.26 6.43
N ASP A 83 -17.26 22.60 5.17
CA ASP A 83 -18.63 22.72 4.64
C ASP A 83 -19.37 21.39 4.73
N SER A 84 -18.79 20.30 4.22
CA SER A 84 -19.40 18.97 4.29
C SER A 84 -19.58 18.47 5.71
N PHE A 85 -18.65 18.77 6.61
CA PHE A 85 -18.79 18.44 8.03
C PHE A 85 -19.99 19.12 8.69
N THR A 86 -20.28 20.38 8.35
CA THR A 86 -21.47 21.08 8.88
C THR A 86 -22.79 20.52 8.35
N ARG A 87 -22.77 19.74 7.26
CA ARG A 87 -23.96 19.14 6.64
C ARG A 87 -24.34 17.79 7.25
N ILE A 88 -23.53 17.23 8.16
CA ILE A 88 -23.77 15.92 8.79
C ILE A 88 -24.12 16.05 10.27
N PRO A 89 -24.81 15.05 10.86
CA PRO A 89 -25.10 15.04 12.30
C PRO A 89 -23.82 15.05 13.14
N ASN A 90 -23.87 15.65 14.33
CA ASN A 90 -22.74 15.63 15.27
C ASN A 90 -22.59 14.24 15.90
N LEU A 91 -21.85 13.37 15.21
CA LEU A 91 -21.66 11.99 15.64
C LEU A 91 -20.86 11.88 16.95
N LYS A 92 -19.84 12.73 17.15
CA LYS A 92 -18.98 12.69 18.35
C LYS A 92 -19.79 12.93 19.62
N SER A 93 -20.70 13.89 19.60
CA SER A 93 -21.59 14.17 20.74
C SER A 93 -22.53 13.02 21.05
N LYS A 94 -22.95 12.24 20.04
CA LYS A 94 -23.93 11.17 20.19
C LYS A 94 -23.32 9.84 20.65
N TYR A 95 -22.13 9.50 20.16
CA TYR A 95 -21.52 8.18 20.39
C TYR A 95 -20.25 8.21 21.24
N GLY A 96 -19.76 9.41 21.59
CA GLY A 96 -18.57 9.61 22.39
C GLY A 96 -17.26 9.21 21.69
N SER A 97 -16.15 9.51 22.37
CA SER A 97 -14.79 9.36 21.83
C SER A 97 -14.36 7.89 21.59
N ASN A 98 -15.03 6.93 22.22
CA ASN A 98 -14.70 5.51 22.10
C ASN A 98 -15.10 4.96 20.72
N LYS A 99 -16.26 5.35 20.21
CA LYS A 99 -16.73 4.96 18.87
C LYS A 99 -16.21 5.88 17.78
N ILE A 100 -16.04 7.17 18.10
CA ILE A 100 -15.75 8.22 17.12
C ILE A 100 -14.58 9.08 17.58
N LYS A 101 -13.47 9.00 16.85
CA LYS A 101 -12.33 9.90 17.06
C LYS A 101 -12.38 11.01 16.02
N GLN A 102 -12.23 12.25 16.46
CA GLN A 102 -12.18 13.41 15.59
C GLN A 102 -10.80 14.07 15.69
N SER A 103 -10.21 14.38 14.54
CA SER A 103 -8.97 15.15 14.43
C SER A 103 -9.04 16.08 13.20
N LYS A 104 -7.99 16.88 12.97
CA LYS A 104 -7.78 17.59 11.71
C LYS A 104 -6.62 16.97 10.94
N ASP A 105 -6.64 17.06 9.62
CA ASP A 105 -5.46 16.76 8.80
C ASP A 105 -4.62 18.02 8.56
N GLU A 106 -3.49 17.87 7.86
CA GLU A 106 -2.55 18.96 7.54
C GLU A 106 -3.19 20.09 6.70
N LYS A 107 -4.31 19.80 6.05
CA LYS A 107 -5.07 20.74 5.21
C LYS A 107 -6.28 21.31 5.93
N ASN A 108 -6.34 21.19 7.26
CA ASN A 108 -7.44 21.61 8.12
C ASN A 108 -8.80 20.95 7.83
N ARG A 109 -8.84 19.83 7.09
CA ARG A 109 -10.05 19.02 6.92
C ARG A 109 -10.34 18.24 8.19
N ILE A 110 -11.61 17.99 8.46
CA ILE A 110 -12.05 17.25 9.64
C ILE A 110 -12.00 15.76 9.35
N LYS A 111 -11.25 15.03 10.15
CA LYS A 111 -11.12 13.57 10.08
C LYS A 111 -11.95 12.92 11.18
N LEU A 112 -12.93 12.10 10.80
CA LEU A 112 -13.74 11.29 11.70
C LEU A 112 -13.39 9.82 11.50
N LYS A 113 -12.91 9.14 12.55
CA LYS A 113 -12.59 7.71 12.55
C LYS A 113 -13.65 6.95 13.34
N LEU A 114 -14.34 6.01 12.69
CA LEU A 114 -15.50 5.27 13.17
C LEU A 114 -15.13 3.78 13.35
N ASN A 115 -14.85 3.33 14.58
CA ASN A 115 -14.32 1.98 14.85
C ASN A 115 -15.40 0.87 14.89
N GLN A 116 -16.68 1.24 14.94
CA GLN A 116 -17.83 0.32 14.99
C GLN A 116 -18.93 0.84 14.08
N PHE A 117 -18.58 1.07 12.81
CA PHE A 117 -19.40 1.84 11.88
C PHE A 117 -20.77 1.21 11.61
N GLU A 118 -20.88 -0.13 11.67
CA GLU A 118 -22.15 -0.86 11.52
C GLU A 118 -23.18 -0.47 12.61
N SER A 119 -22.71 -0.02 13.78
CA SER A 119 -23.55 0.43 14.88
C SER A 119 -23.96 1.91 14.80
N ILE A 120 -23.68 2.58 13.67
CA ILE A 120 -23.94 4.02 13.46
C ILE A 120 -25.05 4.16 12.40
N PRO A 121 -26.32 4.31 12.81
CA PRO A 121 -27.46 4.41 11.89
C PRO A 121 -27.35 5.58 10.90
N GLU A 122 -26.72 6.69 11.30
CA GLU A 122 -26.54 7.87 10.46
C GLU A 122 -25.54 7.67 9.33
N LEU A 123 -24.72 6.60 9.35
CA LEU A 123 -23.69 6.41 8.36
C LEU A 123 -24.27 6.31 6.94
N LYS A 124 -25.39 5.59 6.77
CA LYS A 124 -26.06 5.50 5.47
C LYS A 124 -26.42 6.89 4.96
N PHE A 125 -27.09 7.69 5.78
CA PHE A 125 -27.44 9.07 5.43
C PHE A 125 -26.22 9.91 5.05
N ILE A 126 -25.11 9.77 5.78
CA ILE A 126 -23.88 10.51 5.48
C ILE A 126 -23.31 10.10 4.12
N ILE A 127 -23.27 8.81 3.83
CA ILE A 127 -22.80 8.27 2.55
C ILE A 127 -23.72 8.71 1.41
N ASP A 128 -25.03 8.55 1.56
CA ASP A 128 -26.00 8.95 0.53
C ASP A 128 -25.97 10.46 0.27
N LYS A 129 -25.62 11.28 1.28
CA LYS A 129 -25.57 12.74 1.15
C LYS A 129 -24.26 13.27 0.57
N LEU A 130 -23.12 12.70 0.96
CA LEU A 130 -21.79 13.21 0.62
C LEU A 130 -21.04 12.36 -0.40
N PHE A 131 -21.42 11.09 -0.56
CA PHE A 131 -20.72 10.08 -1.34
C PHE A 131 -21.67 9.32 -2.28
N ASN A 132 -22.73 9.98 -2.77
CA ASN A 132 -23.74 9.38 -3.66
C ASN A 132 -23.20 9.01 -5.04
N ASN A 133 -22.12 9.63 -5.51
CA ASN A 133 -21.46 9.27 -6.77
C ASN A 133 -19.96 9.39 -6.55
N VAL A 134 -19.29 8.25 -6.47
CA VAL A 134 -17.87 8.18 -6.10
C VAL A 134 -17.08 7.39 -7.12
N ASP A 135 -15.85 7.84 -7.38
CA ASP A 135 -14.80 6.97 -7.89
C ASP A 135 -14.21 6.20 -6.71
N ILE A 136 -14.17 4.87 -6.82
CA ILE A 136 -13.66 4.01 -5.76
C ILE A 136 -12.48 3.18 -6.25
N LYS A 137 -11.48 3.06 -5.38
CA LYS A 137 -10.39 2.09 -5.53
C LYS A 137 -10.48 1.11 -4.37
N ILE A 138 -10.70 -0.16 -4.67
CA ILE A 138 -10.90 -1.24 -3.71
C ILE A 138 -9.75 -2.22 -3.79
N TYR A 139 -9.28 -2.67 -2.63
CA TYR A 139 -8.18 -3.59 -2.47
C TYR A 139 -8.63 -4.80 -1.65
N TYR A 140 -8.42 -5.98 -2.21
CA TYR A 140 -8.78 -7.26 -1.63
C TYR A 140 -7.55 -8.11 -1.35
N ASN A 141 -7.60 -8.83 -0.23
CA ASN A 141 -6.53 -9.70 0.26
C ASN A 141 -6.63 -11.15 -0.26
N GLU A 142 -7.43 -11.35 -1.30
CA GLU A 142 -7.67 -12.61 -1.98
C GLU A 142 -7.93 -12.38 -3.47
N LEU A 143 -7.94 -13.47 -4.25
CA LEU A 143 -8.32 -13.42 -5.66
C LEU A 143 -9.83 -13.27 -5.77
N ILE A 144 -10.27 -12.18 -6.37
CA ILE A 144 -11.65 -12.01 -6.80
C ILE A 144 -11.69 -12.22 -8.31
N ASN A 145 -12.76 -12.89 -8.76
CA ASN A 145 -13.06 -13.25 -10.14
C ASN A 145 -12.42 -12.33 -11.21
N GLU A 146 -11.87 -12.93 -12.28
CA GLU A 146 -11.02 -12.27 -13.29
C GLU A 146 -11.65 -11.07 -14.00
N ASN A 147 -12.97 -10.96 -13.95
CA ASN A 147 -13.72 -9.87 -14.58
C ASN A 147 -13.78 -8.58 -13.75
N ILE A 148 -13.31 -8.56 -12.50
CA ILE A 148 -13.57 -7.46 -11.55
C ILE A 148 -12.28 -6.73 -11.14
N GLY A 149 -11.09 -7.21 -11.48
CA GLY A 149 -9.86 -6.52 -11.07
C GLY A 149 -8.57 -6.97 -11.75
N ILE A 150 -7.50 -6.24 -11.45
CA ILE A 150 -6.15 -6.55 -11.93
C ILE A 150 -5.50 -7.51 -10.94
N PHE A 151 -5.19 -8.71 -11.40
CA PHE A 151 -4.32 -9.63 -10.67
C PHE A 151 -2.89 -9.15 -10.72
N SER A 152 -2.22 -9.31 -9.60
CA SER A 152 -1.10 -8.46 -9.33
C SER A 152 0.19 -9.21 -9.06
N ASN A 153 0.21 -10.55 -9.17
CA ASN A 153 1.37 -11.37 -8.88
C ASN A 153 2.03 -11.88 -10.17
N GLU A 154 3.18 -11.31 -10.49
CA GLU A 154 4.05 -11.73 -11.58
C GLU A 154 5.32 -12.35 -10.98
N LYS A 155 5.67 -13.58 -11.40
CA LYS A 155 6.88 -14.30 -10.97
C LYS A 155 7.88 -14.32 -12.11
N ASN A 156 9.01 -13.65 -11.93
CA ASN A 156 10.14 -13.63 -12.86
C ASN A 156 11.44 -13.97 -12.13
N PHE A 157 12.55 -13.95 -12.86
CA PHE A 157 13.89 -14.13 -12.30
C PHE A 157 14.71 -12.85 -12.49
N THR A 158 15.62 -12.59 -11.56
CA THR A 158 16.57 -11.47 -11.62
C THR A 158 17.96 -11.95 -11.24
N LYS A 159 19.00 -11.29 -11.73
CA LYS A 159 20.40 -11.57 -11.41
C LYS A 159 20.88 -10.63 -10.32
N LEU A 160 21.49 -11.18 -9.27
CA LEU A 160 22.06 -10.42 -8.16
C LEU A 160 23.54 -10.75 -7.98
N PRO A 161 24.37 -9.76 -7.67
CA PRO A 161 25.72 -10.00 -7.15
C PRO A 161 25.70 -10.89 -5.90
N ASN A 162 26.52 -11.96 -5.89
CA ASN A 162 26.63 -12.87 -4.72
C ASN A 162 27.06 -12.18 -3.43
N ASN A 163 27.73 -11.03 -3.52
CA ASN A 163 28.37 -10.34 -2.40
C ASN A 163 28.04 -8.83 -2.37
N LEU A 164 26.77 -8.48 -2.51
CA LEU A 164 26.34 -7.08 -2.50
C LEU A 164 26.87 -6.28 -1.30
N ASN A 165 27.07 -6.91 -0.14
CA ASN A 165 27.57 -6.27 1.10
C ASN A 165 29.05 -5.88 1.06
N HIS A 166 29.83 -6.39 0.09
CA HIS A 166 31.28 -6.17 -0.01
C HIS A 166 31.65 -5.13 -1.07
N LEU A 167 30.66 -4.44 -1.64
CA LEU A 167 30.90 -3.37 -2.59
C LEU A 167 31.16 -2.08 -1.80
N ASP A 168 32.31 -1.44 -2.04
CA ASP A 168 32.67 -0.11 -1.50
C ASP A 168 31.85 0.98 -2.22
N LEU A 169 30.52 0.85 -2.18
CA LEU A 169 29.57 1.84 -2.71
C LEU A 169 29.15 2.78 -1.59
N ASP A 170 28.89 4.03 -1.94
CA ASP A 170 28.17 4.89 -1.01
C ASP A 170 26.70 4.45 -0.89
N ASN A 171 25.99 5.02 0.09
CA ASN A 171 24.60 4.63 0.38
C ASN A 171 23.65 4.91 -0.79
N ASP A 172 23.89 5.93 -1.61
CA ASP A 172 23.01 6.33 -2.70
C ASP A 172 23.22 5.43 -3.92
N GLU A 173 24.48 5.13 -4.25
CA GLU A 173 24.86 4.16 -5.29
C GLU A 173 24.37 2.75 -4.94
N PHE A 174 24.51 2.34 -3.67
CA PHE A 174 23.99 1.06 -3.20
C PHE A 174 22.47 0.98 -3.29
N TYR A 175 21.78 2.06 -2.91
CA TYR A 175 20.33 2.17 -3.04
C TYR A 175 19.87 2.08 -4.50
N GLU A 176 20.56 2.75 -5.41
CA GLU A 176 20.29 2.68 -6.84
C GLU A 176 20.47 1.25 -7.36
N LEU A 177 21.58 0.60 -7.03
CA LEU A 177 21.87 -0.78 -7.42
C LEU A 177 20.76 -1.75 -6.99
N ILE A 178 20.38 -1.73 -5.71
CA ILE A 178 19.31 -2.61 -5.19
C ILE A 178 17.99 -2.32 -5.90
N THR A 179 17.68 -1.03 -6.12
CA THR A 179 16.46 -0.60 -6.81
C THR A 179 16.41 -1.17 -8.22
N LEU A 180 17.52 -1.16 -8.95
CA LEU A 180 17.59 -1.70 -10.30
C LEU A 180 17.41 -3.21 -10.33
N CYS A 181 18.05 -3.93 -9.39
CA CYS A 181 17.89 -5.38 -9.25
C CYS A 181 16.43 -5.79 -8.98
N CYS A 182 15.68 -4.95 -8.25
CA CYS A 182 14.26 -5.15 -8.02
C CYS A 182 13.42 -4.81 -9.24
N ASN A 183 13.69 -3.68 -9.90
CA ASN A 183 12.75 -3.13 -10.89
C ASN A 183 12.92 -3.69 -12.31
N PHE A 184 14.04 -4.34 -12.62
CA PHE A 184 14.35 -4.76 -13.98
C PHE A 184 14.90 -6.18 -14.07
N GLU A 185 14.62 -6.87 -15.18
CA GLU A 185 14.95 -8.30 -15.36
C GLU A 185 16.40 -8.53 -15.75
N ASN A 186 16.99 -7.61 -16.52
CA ASN A 186 18.28 -7.79 -17.17
C ASN A 186 19.08 -6.48 -17.21
N ILE A 187 19.24 -5.76 -16.11
CA ILE A 187 20.04 -4.51 -16.14
C ILE A 187 21.54 -4.76 -16.09
N ILE A 188 21.98 -5.88 -15.52
CA ILE A 188 23.41 -6.20 -15.48
C ILE A 188 23.73 -6.98 -16.77
N HIS A 189 24.00 -6.24 -17.85
CA HIS A 189 24.63 -6.79 -19.06
C HIS A 189 26.15 -6.75 -18.95
N ASP A 190 26.82 -7.61 -19.72
CA ASP A 190 28.26 -7.52 -19.93
C ASP A 190 28.57 -6.14 -20.58
N ASN A 191 29.33 -5.28 -19.90
CA ASN A 191 29.76 -3.92 -20.30
C ASN A 191 28.85 -2.71 -19.95
N ASP A 192 27.83 -2.86 -19.09
CA ASP A 192 27.11 -1.71 -18.53
C ASP A 192 27.88 -1.04 -17.37
N ALA A 193 27.41 0.12 -16.88
CA ALA A 193 28.02 0.83 -15.75
C ALA A 193 28.23 -0.05 -14.49
N PHE A 194 27.50 -1.15 -14.37
CA PHE A 194 27.67 -2.18 -13.33
C PHE A 194 28.93 -3.03 -13.49
N THR A 195 29.39 -3.24 -14.72
CA THR A 195 30.73 -3.80 -15.01
C THR A 195 31.85 -2.87 -14.55
N CYS A 196 31.58 -1.56 -14.42
CA CYS A 196 32.51 -0.59 -13.84
C CYS A 196 32.55 -0.60 -12.31
N LEU A 197 31.55 -1.18 -11.64
CA LEU A 197 31.53 -1.30 -10.17
C LEU A 197 32.47 -2.39 -9.63
N ASN A 198 33.32 -3.00 -10.49
CA ASN A 198 34.15 -4.17 -10.15
C ASN A 198 33.36 -5.18 -9.31
N ILE A 199 32.15 -5.51 -9.76
CA ILE A 199 31.41 -6.66 -9.22
C ILE A 199 32.14 -7.91 -9.74
N ASP A 200 33.33 -8.17 -9.20
CA ASP A 200 34.11 -9.38 -9.39
C ASP A 200 33.41 -10.49 -8.63
N GLY A 201 32.38 -11.07 -9.23
CA GLY A 201 31.58 -12.08 -8.57
C GLY A 201 30.60 -12.79 -9.49
N GLU A 202 30.33 -14.05 -9.17
CA GLU A 202 29.26 -14.81 -9.81
C GLU A 202 27.91 -14.13 -9.54
N LEU A 203 27.09 -13.99 -10.58
CA LEU A 203 25.71 -13.54 -10.46
C LEU A 203 24.84 -14.73 -10.06
N GLU A 204 24.08 -14.57 -8.98
CA GLU A 204 23.06 -15.53 -8.56
C GLU A 204 21.72 -15.18 -9.19
N ILE A 205 21.04 -16.18 -9.73
CA ILE A 205 19.67 -16.03 -10.22
C ILE A 205 18.71 -16.20 -9.03
N LYS A 206 17.95 -15.16 -8.71
CA LYS A 206 16.91 -15.20 -7.68
C LYS A 206 15.52 -15.01 -8.24
N THR A 207 14.55 -15.57 -7.52
CA THR A 207 13.15 -15.37 -7.85
C THR A 207 12.72 -13.98 -7.41
N ARG A 208 12.05 -13.28 -8.33
CA ARG A 208 11.44 -11.99 -8.07
C ARG A 208 9.92 -12.09 -8.24
N TYR A 209 9.20 -11.56 -7.27
CA TYR A 209 7.77 -11.36 -7.30
C TYR A 209 7.47 -9.88 -7.44
N THR A 210 6.68 -9.51 -8.45
CA THR A 210 6.05 -8.19 -8.52
C THR A 210 4.61 -8.35 -8.05
N LEU A 211 4.26 -7.64 -6.99
CA LEU A 211 2.95 -7.61 -6.38
C LEU A 211 2.38 -6.20 -6.53
N LYS A 212 1.27 -6.04 -7.24
CA LYS A 212 0.55 -4.75 -7.31
C LYS A 212 -0.52 -4.66 -6.22
N HIS A 213 -0.67 -3.47 -5.66
CA HIS A 213 -1.79 -3.10 -4.81
C HIS A 213 -2.03 -4.07 -3.63
N ILE A 214 -1.04 -4.15 -2.75
CA ILE A 214 -1.04 -5.11 -1.65
C ILE A 214 -1.13 -4.44 -0.28
N SER A 215 -1.91 -5.07 0.61
CA SER A 215 -1.94 -4.73 2.03
C SER A 215 -0.57 -4.94 2.66
N SER A 216 -0.08 -3.94 3.38
CA SER A 216 1.18 -4.06 4.11
C SER A 216 1.14 -5.16 5.19
N GLN A 217 -0.05 -5.55 5.65
CA GLN A 217 -0.19 -6.66 6.60
C GLN A 217 0.23 -8.01 6.01
N LYS A 218 -0.01 -8.24 4.71
CA LYS A 218 0.39 -9.47 4.01
C LYS A 218 1.91 -9.59 3.84
N LEU A 219 2.62 -8.47 4.00
CA LEU A 219 4.07 -8.41 3.88
C LEU A 219 4.79 -8.70 5.20
N LYS A 220 4.04 -8.76 6.31
CA LYS A 220 4.61 -9.14 7.59
C LYS A 220 5.08 -10.58 7.55
N ASP A 221 6.24 -10.80 8.14
CA ASP A 221 6.80 -12.13 8.39
C ASP A 221 7.04 -12.95 7.10
N LEU A 222 6.98 -12.31 5.93
CA LEU A 222 7.43 -12.89 4.67
C LEU A 222 8.95 -13.10 4.72
N ASP A 223 9.38 -14.21 4.12
CA ASP A 223 10.79 -14.39 3.81
C ASP A 223 11.15 -13.55 2.58
N TRP A 224 12.12 -12.65 2.73
CA TRP A 224 12.64 -11.79 1.68
C TRP A 224 14.10 -11.44 1.93
N ASN A 225 14.84 -11.29 0.83
CA ASN A 225 16.19 -10.76 0.79
C ASN A 225 16.18 -9.27 0.46
N ILE A 226 15.34 -8.88 -0.51
CA ILE A 226 15.09 -7.48 -0.85
C ILE A 226 13.58 -7.27 -0.94
N LEU A 227 13.13 -6.16 -0.36
CA LEU A 227 11.74 -5.73 -0.37
C LEU A 227 11.67 -4.26 -0.81
N SER A 228 11.15 -4.01 -2.01
CA SER A 228 10.93 -2.66 -2.55
C SER A 228 9.44 -2.32 -2.49
N LEU A 229 9.07 -1.32 -1.70
CA LEU A 229 7.70 -0.94 -1.38
C LEU A 229 7.40 0.43 -1.97
N HIS A 230 6.44 0.51 -2.89
CA HIS A 230 6.07 1.75 -3.59
C HIS A 230 4.62 2.11 -3.35
N ASN A 231 4.37 3.38 -3.07
CA ASN A 231 3.08 4.04 -3.27
C ASN A 231 3.31 5.37 -4.00
N ASP A 232 2.23 6.08 -4.36
CA ASP A 232 2.29 7.32 -5.16
C ASP A 232 3.40 8.31 -4.74
N ASN A 233 3.67 8.44 -3.44
CA ASN A 233 4.58 9.47 -2.91
C ASN A 233 5.77 8.91 -2.13
N HIS A 234 5.88 7.60 -1.96
CA HIS A 234 6.90 7.01 -1.08
C HIS A 234 7.49 5.76 -1.70
N HIS A 235 8.79 5.61 -1.51
CA HIS A 235 9.53 4.40 -1.81
C HIS A 235 10.32 4.00 -0.57
N ILE A 236 10.02 2.81 -0.03
CA ILE A 236 10.80 2.20 1.03
C ILE A 236 11.50 0.97 0.44
N LEU A 237 12.81 0.93 0.56
CA LEU A 237 13.63 -0.21 0.15
C LEU A 237 14.26 -0.83 1.38
N LEU A 238 14.06 -2.13 1.55
CA LEU A 238 14.63 -2.89 2.65
C LEU A 238 15.52 -3.98 2.06
N TYR A 239 16.75 -4.06 2.55
CA TYR A 239 17.71 -5.06 2.13
C TYR A 239 18.25 -5.82 3.34
N LYS A 240 18.24 -7.15 3.22
CA LYS A 240 18.68 -8.06 4.26
C LYS A 240 20.02 -8.67 3.87
N SER A 241 21.10 -8.03 4.31
CA SER A 241 22.48 -8.48 4.12
C SER A 241 22.74 -9.82 4.81
N ASN A 242 22.11 -10.04 5.97
CA ASN A 242 22.09 -11.29 6.72
C ASN A 242 20.83 -11.34 7.65
N PRO A 243 20.53 -12.47 8.32
CA PRO A 243 19.34 -12.59 9.18
C PRO A 243 19.14 -11.49 10.24
N ASN A 244 20.24 -10.87 10.69
CA ASN A 244 20.28 -9.94 11.82
C ASN A 244 20.53 -8.49 11.40
N ASP A 245 20.87 -8.24 10.13
CA ASP A 245 21.22 -6.92 9.62
C ASP A 245 20.32 -6.56 8.44
N ILE A 246 19.63 -5.44 8.60
CA ILE A 246 18.64 -4.94 7.65
C ILE A 246 18.91 -3.47 7.42
N THR A 247 19.28 -3.14 6.19
CA THR A 247 19.42 -1.77 5.72
C THR A 247 18.06 -1.27 5.23
N VAL A 248 17.71 -0.04 5.60
CA VAL A 248 16.44 0.60 5.21
C VAL A 248 16.73 1.94 4.55
N PHE A 249 16.22 2.11 3.34
CA PHE A 249 16.25 3.36 2.60
C PHE A 249 14.81 3.85 2.41
N GLU A 250 14.56 5.11 2.72
CA GLU A 250 13.24 5.73 2.55
C GLU A 250 13.38 7.03 1.78
N VAL A 251 12.65 7.13 0.66
CA VAL A 251 12.65 8.30 -0.22
C VAL A 251 11.21 8.78 -0.41
N ASP A 252 10.97 10.04 -0.05
CA ASP A 252 9.74 10.76 -0.38
C ASP A 252 9.83 11.26 -1.82
N ARG A 253 8.97 10.75 -2.70
CA ARG A 253 8.86 11.22 -4.09
C ARG A 253 8.12 12.56 -4.07
N LYS A 254 8.85 13.65 -4.36
CA LYS A 254 8.32 15.02 -4.47
C LYS A 254 7.49 15.22 -5.73
#